data_AF-A0A2W4TGI8-F1
#
_entry.id   AF-A0A2W4TGI8-F1
#
_cell.length_a   1.000
_cell.length_b   1.000
_cell.length_c   1.000
_cell.angle_alpha   90.00
_cell.angle_beta   90.00
_cell.angle_gamma   90.00
#
_symmetry.space_group_name_H-M   'P 1'
#
loop_
_entity.id
_entity.type
_entity.pdbx_description
1 polymer ?
#
loop_
_entity_poly.entity_id
_entity_poly.type
_entity_poly.pdbx_seq_one_letter_code
_entity_poly.pdbx_strand_id
1 'polypeptide(L)'
;MKIEASQIMAISPTCKPEVAEGLAQCLPAVLEKYAISTPLRVAHFLAQTAHESEGFTHFVENLDYSASGLENTFPKEFRTVKVADYARNPEKIANRVYANRMGN
;
A
#
# COMPACT_ATOMS: atom_id res chain seq x y z
N MET A 1 21.40 -9.52 -8.24
CA MET A 1 21.95 -8.41 -7.43
C MET A 1 21.48 -8.61 -6.00
N LYS A 2 22.36 -8.48 -5.01
CA LYS A 2 22.03 -8.69 -3.60
C LYS A 2 21.51 -7.37 -2.99
N ILE A 3 20.42 -7.44 -2.24
CA ILE A 3 19.86 -6.33 -1.45
C ILE A 3 19.81 -6.79 0.00
N GLU A 4 20.37 -5.98 0.90
CA GLU A 4 20.41 -6.27 2.34
C GLU A 4 19.32 -5.48 3.08
N ALA A 5 18.84 -6.02 4.20
CA ALA A 5 17.88 -5.33 5.07
C ALA A 5 18.39 -3.95 5.53
N SER A 6 19.69 -3.83 5.79
CA SER A 6 20.32 -2.55 6.17
C SER A 6 20.21 -1.47 5.09
N GLN A 7 20.22 -1.86 3.81
CA GLN A 7 20.03 -0.93 2.70
C GLN A 7 18.56 -0.46 2.63
N ILE A 8 17.61 -1.36 2.88
CA ILE A 8 16.18 -1.03 2.93
C ILE A 8 15.89 -0.08 4.08
N MET A 9 16.44 -0.34 5.27
CA MET A 9 16.29 0.53 6.44
C MET A 9 16.99 1.89 6.26
N ALA A 10 18.07 1.95 5.48
CA ALA A 10 18.69 3.23 5.12
C ALA A 10 17.81 4.06 4.18
N ILE A 11 17.05 3.42 3.28
CA ILE A 11 16.12 4.08 2.36
C ILE A 11 14.82 4.49 3.10
N SER A 12 14.32 3.63 3.97
CA SER A 12 13.12 3.87 4.78
C SER A 12 13.42 3.65 6.27
N PRO A 13 13.83 4.70 7.01
CA PRO A 13 14.20 4.59 8.42
C PRO A 13 13.05 4.16 9.35
N THR A 14 11.79 4.29 8.90
CA THR A 14 10.59 3.87 9.62
C THR A 14 10.22 2.40 9.37
N CYS A 15 10.86 1.75 8.39
CA CYS A 15 10.63 0.33 8.10
C CYS A 15 11.11 -0.52 9.27
N LYS A 16 10.25 -1.43 9.75
CA LYS A 16 10.61 -2.34 10.83
C LYS A 16 11.65 -3.37 10.36
N PRO A 17 12.59 -3.80 11.22
CA PRO A 17 13.62 -4.76 10.85
C PRO A 17 13.07 -6.06 10.26
N GLU A 18 12.01 -6.62 10.84
CA GLU A 18 11.38 -7.85 10.36
C GLU A 18 10.79 -7.73 8.95
N VAL A 19 10.28 -6.55 8.59
CA VAL A 19 9.77 -6.25 7.25
C VAL A 19 10.93 -6.09 6.27
N ALA A 20 11.99 -5.38 6.68
CA ALA A 20 13.18 -5.19 5.85
C ALA A 20 13.88 -6.53 5.55
N GLU A 21 13.93 -7.45 6.51
CA GLU A 21 14.44 -8.81 6.31
C GLU A 21 13.58 -9.60 5.32
N GLY A 22 12.26 -9.59 5.47
CA GLY A 22 11.35 -10.25 4.53
C GLY A 22 11.46 -9.70 3.11
N LEU A 23 11.61 -8.38 2.95
CA LEU A 23 11.84 -7.74 1.66
C LEU A 23 13.20 -8.13 1.07
N ALA A 24 14.28 -8.11 1.85
CA ALA A 24 15.61 -8.51 1.40
C ALA A 24 15.65 -9.97 0.91
N GLN A 25 14.88 -10.86 1.55
CA GLN A 25 14.76 -12.26 1.14
C GLN A 25 13.97 -12.42 -0.18
N CYS A 26 12.87 -11.69 -0.35
CA CYS A 26 11.97 -11.86 -1.50
C CYS A 26 12.40 -11.08 -2.76
N LEU A 27 12.99 -9.88 -2.58
CA LEU A 27 13.31 -8.96 -3.67
C LEU A 27 14.20 -9.56 -4.76
N PRO A 28 15.28 -10.32 -4.47
CA PRO A 28 16.16 -10.85 -5.52
C PRO A 28 15.40 -11.64 -6.60
N ALA A 29 14.47 -12.52 -6.19
CA ALA A 29 13.67 -13.31 -7.12
C ALA A 29 12.69 -12.45 -7.95
N VAL A 30 12.10 -11.41 -7.34
CA VAL A 30 11.21 -10.46 -8.03
C VAL A 30 11.98 -9.62 -9.05
N LEU A 31 13.14 -9.09 -8.65
CA LEU A 31 13.98 -8.26 -9.50
C LEU A 31 14.48 -9.06 -10.71
N GLU A 32 14.85 -10.32 -10.52
CA GLU A 32 15.22 -11.23 -11.61
C GLU A 32 14.04 -11.51 -12.54
N LYS A 33 12.89 -11.94 -11.98
CA LYS A 33 11.69 -12.28 -12.76
C LYS A 33 11.22 -11.17 -13.68
N TYR A 34 11.26 -9.91 -13.23
CA TYR A 34 10.81 -8.74 -14.00
C TYR A 34 11.95 -7.95 -14.66
N ALA A 35 13.14 -8.54 -14.72
CA ALA A 35 14.34 -7.96 -15.33
C ALA A 35 14.67 -6.55 -14.80
N ILE A 36 14.46 -6.29 -13.50
CA ILE A 36 14.85 -5.06 -12.80
C ILE A 36 16.33 -5.20 -12.42
N SER A 37 17.19 -5.16 -13.45
CA SER A 37 18.57 -5.66 -13.36
C SER A 37 19.65 -4.58 -13.24
N THR A 38 19.31 -3.29 -13.37
CA THR A 38 20.27 -2.19 -13.23
C THR A 38 20.11 -1.48 -11.89
N PRO A 39 21.18 -0.93 -11.29
CA PRO A 39 21.08 -0.17 -10.05
C PRO A 39 20.03 0.96 -10.11
N LEU A 40 19.92 1.66 -11.24
CA LEU A 40 18.95 2.72 -11.43
C LEU A 40 17.50 2.21 -11.41
N ARG A 41 17.21 1.08 -12.08
CA ARG A 41 15.87 0.48 -12.09
C ARG A 41 15.47 0.00 -10.70
N VAL A 42 16.42 -0.56 -9.96
CA VAL A 42 16.22 -1.00 -8.57
C VAL A 42 15.92 0.19 -7.68
N ALA A 43 16.70 1.27 -7.77
CA ALA A 43 16.48 2.49 -6.99
C ALA A 43 15.09 3.07 -7.27
N HIS A 44 14.67 3.16 -8.53
CA HIS A 44 13.33 3.60 -8.90
C HIS A 44 12.24 2.68 -8.35
N PHE A 45 12.42 1.36 -8.46
CA PHE A 45 11.46 0.38 -7.96
C PHE A 45 11.30 0.49 -6.44
N LEU A 46 12.40 0.55 -5.70
CA LEU A 46 12.39 0.69 -4.25
C LEU A 46 11.80 2.05 -3.82
N ALA A 47 12.12 3.14 -4.50
CA ALA A 47 11.58 4.45 -4.18
C ALA A 47 10.06 4.52 -4.37
N GLN A 48 9.55 3.99 -5.49
CA GLN A 48 8.12 3.96 -5.77
C GLN A 48 7.39 3.05 -4.78
N THR A 49 7.88 1.82 -4.59
CA THR A 49 7.23 0.89 -3.65
C THR A 49 7.30 1.38 -2.20
N ALA A 50 8.38 2.04 -1.79
CA ALA A 50 8.46 2.71 -0.50
C ALA A 50 7.43 3.84 -0.40
N HIS A 51 7.30 4.69 -1.42
CA HIS A 51 6.33 5.79 -1.39
C HIS A 51 4.88 5.29 -1.24
N GLU A 52 4.48 4.32 -2.06
CA GLU A 52 3.12 3.76 -2.08
C GLU A 52 2.77 2.95 -0.81
N SER A 53 3.79 2.49 -0.05
CA SER A 53 3.62 1.73 1.19
C SER A 53 3.95 2.53 2.45
N GLU A 54 4.09 3.85 2.33
CA GLU A 54 4.49 4.75 3.41
C GLU A 54 5.78 4.28 4.12
N GLY A 55 6.81 4.01 3.33
CA GLY A 55 8.09 3.52 3.80
C GLY A 55 8.06 2.04 4.23
N PHE A 56 7.26 1.21 3.58
CA PHE A 56 7.06 -0.22 3.92
C PHE A 56 6.40 -0.43 5.30
N THR A 57 5.56 0.52 5.71
CA THR A 57 4.79 0.43 6.97
C THR A 57 3.34 0.02 6.74
N HIS A 58 2.81 0.22 5.54
CA HIS A 58 1.44 -0.12 5.16
C HIS A 58 1.40 -0.97 3.88
N PHE A 59 0.71 -2.12 3.94
CA PHE A 59 0.54 -3.05 2.81
C PHE A 59 -0.92 -3.31 2.46
N VAL A 60 -1.84 -2.72 3.22
CA VAL A 60 -3.28 -2.83 3.03
C VAL A 60 -3.86 -1.43 3.20
N GLU A 61 -4.80 -1.06 2.32
CA GLU A 61 -5.52 0.21 2.42
C GLU A 61 -6.29 0.29 3.74
N ASN A 62 -6.22 1.42 4.42
CA ASN A 62 -7.01 1.67 5.61
C ASN A 62 -8.38 2.25 5.23
N LEU A 63 -9.44 1.49 5.47
CA LEU A 63 -10.83 1.91 5.24
C LEU A 63 -11.59 2.27 6.52
N ASP A 64 -10.89 2.64 7.60
CA ASP A 64 -11.50 3.06 8.86
C ASP A 64 -11.84 4.57 8.89
N TYR A 65 -12.82 4.98 8.07
CA TYR A 65 -13.22 6.38 7.94
C TYR A 65 -14.39 6.76 8.87
N SER A 66 -14.37 8.00 9.39
CA SER A 66 -15.56 8.63 9.98
C SER A 66 -16.61 8.96 8.91
N ALA A 67 -17.84 9.28 9.31
CA ALA A 67 -18.87 9.70 8.36
C ALA A 67 -18.43 10.92 7.52
N SER A 68 -17.88 11.95 8.17
CA SER A 68 -17.33 13.12 7.47
C SER A 68 -16.13 12.76 6.58
N GLY A 69 -15.29 11.82 7.01
CA GLY A 69 -14.16 11.32 6.21
C GLY A 69 -14.62 10.64 4.93
N LEU A 70 -15.70 9.85 5.00
CA LEU A 70 -16.30 9.19 3.84
C LEU A 70 -16.90 10.20 2.85
N GLU A 71 -17.60 11.23 3.33
CA GLU A 71 -18.16 12.28 2.47
C GLU A 71 -17.06 13.07 1.73
N ASN A 72 -15.94 13.33 2.40
CA ASN A 72 -14.82 14.08 1.82
C ASN A 72 -13.96 13.24 0.87
N THR A 73 -13.72 11.97 1.21
CA THR A 73 -12.81 11.09 0.46
C THR A 73 -13.52 10.41 -0.71
N PHE A 74 -14.77 10.00 -0.52
CA PHE A 74 -15.57 9.26 -1.49
C PHE A 74 -16.92 9.95 -1.76
N PRO A 75 -16.91 11.24 -2.15
CA PRO A 75 -18.13 12.05 -2.25
C PRO A 75 -19.16 11.45 -3.23
N LYS A 76 -18.69 10.83 -4.31
CA LYS A 76 -19.57 10.18 -5.31
C LYS A 76 -20.27 8.95 -4.73
N GLU A 77 -19.52 8.13 -4.00
CA GLU A 77 -20.03 6.87 -3.46
C GLU A 77 -21.02 7.12 -2.32
N PHE A 78 -20.81 8.14 -1.49
CA PHE A 78 -21.62 8.37 -0.30
C PHE A 78 -22.71 9.45 -0.44
N ARG A 79 -22.91 10.01 -1.63
CA ARG A 79 -23.87 11.11 -1.88
C ARG A 79 -25.33 10.79 -1.56
N THR A 80 -25.77 9.57 -1.82
CA THR A 80 -27.20 9.18 -1.81
C THR A 80 -27.57 8.24 -0.67
N VAL A 81 -26.67 8.05 0.30
CA VAL A 81 -26.87 7.13 1.43
C VAL A 81 -26.66 7.82 2.77
N LYS A 82 -27.19 7.18 3.81
CA LYS A 82 -26.91 7.57 5.18
C LYS A 82 -25.50 7.12 5.57
N VAL A 83 -24.53 8.03 5.41
CA VAL A 83 -23.10 7.77 5.59
C VAL A 83 -22.75 7.23 6.99
N ALA A 84 -23.51 7.64 8.00
CA ALA A 84 -23.36 7.14 9.38
C ALA A 84 -23.47 5.61 9.50
N ASP A 85 -24.19 4.94 8.60
CA ASP A 85 -24.38 3.48 8.64
C ASP A 85 -23.14 2.69 8.16
N TYR A 86 -22.16 3.40 7.59
CA TYR A 86 -20.91 2.86 7.04
C TYR A 86 -19.66 3.29 7.82
N ALA A 87 -19.76 4.36 8.61
CA ALA A 87 -18.62 4.90 9.36
C ALA A 87 -17.99 3.84 10.26
N ARG A 88 -16.66 3.80 10.31
CA ARG A 88 -15.86 2.85 11.09
C ARG A 88 -16.18 1.38 10.80
N ASN A 89 -16.62 1.08 9.57
CA ASN A 89 -16.90 -0.27 9.10
C ASN A 89 -16.18 -0.53 7.77
N PRO A 90 -14.90 -0.92 7.82
CA PRO A 90 -14.06 -1.11 6.62
C PRO A 90 -14.68 -2.04 5.57
N GLU A 91 -15.32 -3.14 5.98
CA GLU A 91 -15.94 -4.09 5.05
C GLU A 91 -17.12 -3.45 4.29
N LYS A 92 -18.02 -2.77 5.00
CA LYS A 92 -19.13 -2.07 4.34
C LYS A 92 -18.65 -0.94 3.44
N ILE A 93 -17.58 -0.25 3.83
CA ILE A 93 -16.96 0.81 3.04
C ILE A 93 -16.36 0.19 1.76
N ALA A 94 -15.58 -0.88 1.88
CA ALA A 94 -14.99 -1.59 0.74
C ALA A 94 -16.05 -2.10 -0.23
N ASN A 95 -17.07 -2.81 0.30
CA ASN A 95 -18.18 -3.34 -0.49
C ASN A 95 -18.90 -2.25 -1.27
N ARG A 96 -18.97 -1.02 -0.75
CA ARG A 96 -19.59 0.11 -1.44
C ARG A 96 -18.65 0.75 -2.47
N VAL A 97 -17.44 1.14 -2.05
CA VAL A 97 -16.47 1.87 -2.88
C VAL A 97 -16.01 1.05 -4.09
N TYR A 98 -15.98 -0.28 -3.94
CA TYR A 98 -15.54 -1.20 -4.97
C TYR A 98 -16.69 -2.01 -5.61
N ALA A 99 -17.96 -1.70 -5.34
CA ALA A 99 -19.11 -2.35 -5.96
C ALA A 99 -19.09 -2.18 -7.49
N ASN A 100 -19.30 -3.25 -8.25
CA ASN A 100 -19.34 -3.25 -9.72
C ASN A 100 -18.05 -2.72 -10.36
N ARG A 101 -16.91 -2.84 -9.69
CA ARG A 101 -15.59 -2.40 -10.18
C ARG A 101 -14.62 -3.57 -10.18
N MET A 102 -13.75 -3.62 -11.19
CA MET A 102 -12.66 -4.61 -11.29
C MET A 102 -13.13 -6.09 -11.23
N GLY A 103 -14.39 -6.35 -11.58
CA GLY A 103 -14.97 -7.70 -11.57
C GLY A 103 -15.70 -8.10 -10.28
N ASN A 104 -15.84 -7.17 -9.31
CA ASN A 104 -16.68 -7.33 -8.12
C ASN A 104 -18.17 -7.08 -8.40
#